data_AF-A0A857N6E4-F1
#
_entry.id   AF-A0A857N6E4-F1
#
_cell.length_a   1.000
_cell.length_b   1.000
_cell.length_c   1.000
_cell.angle_alpha   90.00
_cell.angle_beta   90.00
_cell.angle_gamma   90.00
#
_symmetry.space_group_name_H-M   'P 1'
#
loop_
_entity.id
_entity.type
_entity.pdbx_description
1 polymer ?
#
loop_
_entity_poly.entity_id
_entity_poly.type
_entity_poly.pdbx_seq_one_letter_code
_entity_poly.pdbx_strand_id
1 'polypeptide(L)'
;MVLLLVDFLSKRWFWSRGEYVENTGVSFGWQFGTDWWWILVFVCLCWWWLRLKDESRVGERVIILGGVANLIDRFAYGRVIDWINLEFVGLWINLADLYISAGLGIMLMDYWRFRNKQVNENKEA
;
A
#
# COMPACT_ATOMS: atom_id res chain seq x y z
N MET A 1 -13.12 2.00 -1.61
CA MET A 1 -13.78 0.82 -2.22
C MET A 1 -13.36 0.57 -3.66
N VAL A 2 -13.39 1.56 -4.56
CA VAL A 2 -12.97 1.38 -5.97
C VAL A 2 -11.56 0.81 -6.09
N LEU A 3 -10.57 1.36 -5.35
CA LEU A 3 -9.19 0.86 -5.38
C LEU A 3 -9.08 -0.63 -4.98
N LEU A 4 -9.80 -1.05 -3.95
CA LEU A 4 -9.83 -2.46 -3.52
C LEU A 4 -10.40 -3.37 -4.62
N LEU A 5 -11.50 -2.93 -5.25
CA LEU A 5 -12.11 -3.68 -6.33
C LEU A 5 -11.20 -3.77 -7.56
N VAL A 6 -10.55 -2.67 -7.93
CA VAL A 6 -9.62 -2.63 -9.06
C VAL A 6 -8.42 -3.54 -8.81
N ASP A 7 -7.81 -3.48 -7.63
CA ASP A 7 -6.71 -4.39 -7.28
C ASP A 7 -7.17 -5.85 -7.29
N PHE A 8 -8.30 -6.17 -6.64
CA PHE A 8 -8.86 -7.51 -6.61
C PHE A 8 -9.11 -8.07 -8.02
N LEU A 9 -9.79 -7.30 -8.88
CA LEU A 9 -10.08 -7.71 -10.26
C LEU A 9 -8.78 -7.87 -11.07
N SER A 10 -7.81 -6.98 -10.87
CA SER A 10 -6.52 -7.08 -11.56
C SER A 10 -5.81 -8.39 -11.21
N LYS A 11 -5.73 -8.75 -9.93
CA LYS A 11 -5.10 -9.99 -9.47
C LYS A 11 -5.82 -11.22 -10.00
N ARG A 12 -7.16 -11.22 -10.03
CA ARG A 12 -7.95 -12.31 -10.62
C ARG A 12 -7.68 -12.48 -12.11
N TRP A 13 -7.60 -11.36 -12.83
CA TRP A 13 -7.32 -11.36 -14.26
C TRP A 13 -5.97 -12.00 -14.57
N PHE A 14 -4.89 -11.52 -13.94
CA PHE A 14 -3.53 -12.05 -14.17
C PHE A 14 -3.36 -13.47 -13.65
N TRP A 15 -3.99 -13.80 -12.52
CA TRP A 15 -4.02 -15.18 -12.02
C TRP A 15 -4.63 -16.13 -13.06
N SER A 16 -5.77 -15.75 -13.65
CA SER A 16 -6.46 -16.59 -14.64
C SER A 16 -5.64 -16.84 -15.92
N ARG A 17 -4.66 -15.96 -16.21
CA ARG A 17 -3.78 -16.04 -17.38
C ARG A 17 -2.45 -16.75 -17.11
N GLY A 18 -2.11 -17.03 -15.84
CA GLY A 18 -0.79 -17.57 -15.49
C GLY A 18 0.35 -16.56 -15.55
N GLU A 19 0.07 -15.27 -15.68
CA GLU A 19 1.05 -14.18 -15.83
C GLU A 19 1.31 -13.53 -14.46
N TYR A 20 1.81 -14.29 -13.48
CA TYR A 20 1.98 -13.82 -12.10
C TYR A 20 3.04 -14.62 -11.32
N VAL A 21 3.41 -14.08 -10.15
CA VAL A 21 4.25 -14.70 -9.12
C VAL A 21 3.47 -14.73 -7.80
N GLU A 22 3.60 -15.84 -7.06
CA GLU A 22 3.04 -15.97 -5.72
C GLU A 22 4.02 -15.43 -4.68
N ASN A 23 3.56 -14.45 -3.90
CA ASN A 23 4.34 -13.85 -2.85
C ASN A 23 3.76 -14.22 -1.48
N THR A 24 4.45 -15.11 -0.76
CA THR A 24 4.11 -15.52 0.61
C THR A 24 4.74 -14.63 1.68
N GLY A 25 5.64 -13.73 1.29
CA GLY A 25 6.36 -12.83 2.17
C GLY A 25 5.97 -11.36 1.99
N VAL A 26 6.98 -10.50 2.12
CA VAL A 26 6.93 -9.10 1.70
C VAL A 26 7.94 -8.89 0.57
N SER A 27 7.95 -7.67 0.02
CA SER A 27 8.89 -7.25 -1.03
C SER A 27 10.35 -7.59 -0.68
N PHE A 28 11.17 -7.77 -1.71
CA PHE A 28 12.59 -8.15 -1.60
C PHE A 28 12.87 -9.55 -1.01
N GLY A 29 11.89 -10.46 -1.08
CA GLY A 29 12.08 -11.86 -0.68
C GLY A 29 12.14 -12.07 0.83
N TRP A 30 11.81 -11.04 1.63
CA TRP A 30 11.73 -11.19 3.07
C TRP A 30 10.50 -12.01 3.44
N GLN A 31 10.70 -13.05 4.23
CA GLN A 31 9.64 -13.93 4.71
C GLN A 31 9.46 -13.77 6.22
N PHE A 32 8.22 -13.72 6.66
CA PHE A 32 7.89 -13.85 8.08
C PHE A 32 7.61 -15.32 8.37
N GLY A 33 8.31 -15.91 9.34
CA GLY A 33 8.21 -17.35 9.64
C GLY A 33 6.88 -17.79 10.29
N THR A 34 5.89 -16.89 10.45
CA THR A 34 4.60 -17.16 11.09
C THR A 34 3.52 -16.19 10.58
N ASP A 35 2.27 -16.64 10.50
CA ASP A 35 1.16 -15.86 9.90
C ASP A 35 0.60 -14.74 10.80
N TRP A 36 0.98 -14.69 12.09
CA TRP A 36 0.41 -13.73 13.04
C TRP A 36 0.80 -12.27 12.75
N TRP A 37 1.91 -12.04 12.04
CA TRP A 37 2.35 -10.70 11.67
C TRP A 37 1.29 -9.95 10.85
N TRP A 38 0.51 -10.65 10.02
CA TRP A 38 -0.56 -10.04 9.23
C TRP A 38 -1.69 -9.50 10.10
N ILE A 39 -1.96 -10.14 11.25
CA ILE A 39 -2.92 -9.65 12.25
C ILE A 39 -2.39 -8.35 12.87
N LEU A 40 -1.10 -8.30 13.23
CA LEU A 40 -0.49 -7.07 13.76
C LEU A 40 -0.59 -5.92 12.75
N VAL A 41 -0.25 -6.18 11.47
CA VAL A 41 -0.36 -5.18 10.40
C VAL A 41 -1.81 -4.72 10.24
N PHE A 42 -2.77 -5.65 10.24
CA PHE A 42 -4.19 -5.32 10.18
C PHE A 42 -4.63 -4.40 11.33
N VAL A 43 -4.26 -4.73 12.57
CA VAL A 43 -4.56 -3.91 13.75
C VAL A 43 -3.95 -2.51 13.63
N CYS A 44 -2.69 -2.41 13.18
CA CYS A 44 -2.03 -1.12 12.96
C CYS A 44 -2.75 -0.27 11.91
N LEU A 45 -3.18 -0.87 10.79
CA LEU A 45 -3.92 -0.17 9.74
C LEU A 45 -5.31 0.28 10.23
N CYS A 46 -6.04 -0.55 10.96
CA CYS A 46 -7.33 -0.17 11.56
C CYS A 46 -7.15 0.98 12.56
N TRP A 47 -6.16 0.89 13.45
CA TRP A 47 -5.85 1.94 14.40
C TRP A 47 -5.50 3.25 13.70
N TRP A 48 -4.67 3.19 12.64
CA TRP A 48 -4.30 4.36 11.86
C TRP A 48 -5.52 4.97 11.15
N TRP A 49 -6.38 4.14 10.54
CA TRP A 49 -7.61 4.60 9.89
C TRP A 49 -8.53 5.36 10.84
N LEU A 50 -8.73 4.86 12.06
CA LEU A 50 -9.55 5.51 13.08
C LEU A 50 -9.01 6.87 13.53
N ARG A 51 -7.72 7.15 13.29
CA ARG A 51 -7.07 8.44 13.59
C ARG A 51 -7.17 9.43 12.42
N LEU A 52 -7.57 9.00 11.22
CA LEU A 52 -7.74 9.86 10.05
C LEU A 52 -9.07 10.61 10.12
N LYS A 53 -9.09 11.69 10.91
CA LYS A 53 -10.27 12.57 11.05
C LYS A 53 -10.35 13.64 9.96
N ASP A 54 -9.25 13.95 9.31
CA ASP A 54 -9.15 14.97 8.28
C ASP A 54 -9.29 14.34 6.89
N GLU A 55 -10.16 14.90 6.07
CA GLU A 55 -10.42 14.49 4.69
C GLU A 55 -9.26 14.82 3.74
N SER A 56 -8.40 15.78 4.10
CA SER A 56 -7.23 16.17 3.32
C SER A 56 -6.11 15.12 3.32
N ARG A 57 -6.15 14.16 4.26
CA ARG A 57 -5.14 13.08 4.41
C ARG A 57 -5.31 11.97 3.38
N VAL A 58 -5.28 12.36 2.11
CA VAL A 58 -5.53 11.47 0.97
C VAL A 58 -4.42 10.43 0.85
N GLY A 59 -3.16 10.83 1.01
CA GLY A 59 -2.00 9.92 0.91
C GLY A 59 -2.10 8.74 1.88
N GLU A 60 -2.42 9.02 3.15
CA GLU A 60 -2.57 8.01 4.19
C GLU A 60 -3.74 7.06 3.92
N ARG A 61 -4.88 7.59 3.44
CA ARG A 61 -6.03 6.75 3.06
C ARG A 61 -5.67 5.81 1.92
N VAL A 62 -4.93 6.27 0.91
CA VAL A 62 -4.49 5.45 -0.22
C VAL A 62 -3.49 4.37 0.25
N ILE A 63 -2.55 4.70 1.13
CA ILE A 63 -1.63 3.71 1.74
C ILE A 63 -2.40 2.62 2.46
N ILE A 64 -3.35 3.00 3.33
CA ILE A 64 -4.13 2.04 4.11
C ILE A 64 -4.95 1.13 3.18
N LEU A 65 -5.56 1.69 2.13
CA LEU A 65 -6.32 0.90 1.16
C LEU A 65 -5.44 -0.10 0.41
N GLY A 66 -4.21 0.28 0.00
CA GLY A 66 -3.25 -0.66 -0.58
C GLY A 66 -2.84 -1.76 0.40
N GLY A 67 -2.53 -1.39 1.65
CA GLY A 67 -2.21 -2.37 2.71
C GLY A 67 -3.34 -3.37 2.94
N VAL A 68 -4.59 -2.89 3.03
CA VAL A 68 -5.79 -3.72 3.17
C VAL A 68 -5.98 -4.64 1.98
N ALA A 69 -5.78 -4.16 0.74
CA ALA A 69 -5.92 -4.99 -0.45
C ALA A 69 -4.98 -6.21 -0.43
N ASN A 70 -3.71 -6.01 -0.07
CA ASN A 70 -2.76 -7.11 0.08
C ASN A 70 -3.05 -8.00 1.31
N LEU A 71 -3.60 -7.47 2.40
CA LEU A 71 -4.00 -8.27 3.56
C LEU A 71 -5.19 -9.19 3.26
N ILE A 72 -6.15 -8.74 2.45
CA ILE A 72 -7.29 -9.57 2.03
C ILE A 72 -6.79 -10.84 1.35
N ASP A 73 -5.82 -10.74 0.45
CA ASP A 73 -5.27 -11.90 -0.24
C ASP A 73 -4.51 -12.82 0.72
N ARG A 74 -3.75 -12.27 1.66
CA ARG A 74 -3.03 -13.06 2.66
C ARG A 74 -3.99 -13.84 3.57
N PHE A 75 -5.06 -13.23 4.04
CA PHE A 75 -6.05 -13.92 4.87
C PHE A 75 -6.89 -14.93 4.10
N ALA A 76 -7.19 -14.66 2.81
CA ALA A 76 -8.02 -15.55 1.99
C ALA A 76 -7.24 -16.69 1.33
N TYR A 77 -5.97 -16.47 0.96
CA TYR A 77 -5.18 -17.39 0.13
C TYR A 77 -3.79 -17.71 0.70
N GLY A 78 -3.36 -17.07 1.79
CA GLY A 78 -2.01 -17.25 2.35
C GLY A 78 -0.89 -16.63 1.50
N ARG A 79 -1.24 -15.90 0.44
CA ARG A 79 -0.29 -15.33 -0.53
C ARG A 79 -0.87 -14.12 -1.24
N VAL A 80 -0.01 -13.30 -1.80
CA VAL A 80 -0.35 -12.17 -2.66
C VAL A 80 0.04 -12.51 -4.11
N ILE A 81 -0.77 -12.09 -5.07
CA ILE A 81 -0.51 -12.25 -6.50
C ILE A 81 0.18 -10.99 -7.02
N ASP A 82 1.43 -11.12 -7.42
CA ASP A 82 2.24 -10.04 -8.01
C ASP A 82 2.41 -10.31 -9.51
N TRP A 83 2.16 -9.31 -10.35
CA TRP A 83 2.07 -9.51 -11.81
C TRP A 83 2.77 -8.42 -12.63
N ILE A 84 3.21 -7.34 -11.98
CA ILE A 84 4.05 -6.32 -12.60
C ILE A 84 5.50 -6.67 -12.32
N ASN A 85 6.26 -7.00 -13.36
CA ASN A 85 7.69 -7.24 -13.26
C ASN A 85 8.48 -5.93 -13.43
N LEU A 86 9.16 -5.49 -12.38
CA LEU A 86 10.13 -4.39 -12.44
C LEU A 86 11.54 -4.97 -12.60
N GLU A 87 11.89 -5.32 -13.84
CA GLU A 87 13.12 -6.05 -14.18
C GLU A 87 14.40 -5.35 -13.69
N PHE A 88 14.44 -4.02 -13.74
CA PHE A 88 15.60 -3.22 -13.34
C PHE A 88 15.94 -3.28 -11.85
N VAL A 89 14.99 -3.71 -11.00
CA VAL A 89 15.16 -3.89 -9.55
C VAL A 89 14.94 -5.33 -9.10
N GLY A 90 14.59 -6.25 -10.01
CA GLY A 90 14.30 -7.64 -9.69
C GLY A 90 13.10 -7.80 -8.76
N LEU A 91 12.09 -6.93 -8.87
CA LEU A 91 10.93 -6.89 -7.98
C LEU A 91 9.65 -7.18 -8.75
N TRP A 92 8.79 -8.04 -8.19
CA TRP A 92 7.41 -8.22 -8.64
C TRP A 92 6.48 -7.46 -7.70
N ILE A 93 5.53 -6.73 -8.28
CA ILE A 93 4.55 -5.92 -7.53
C ILE A 93 3.15 -6.07 -8.11
N ASN A 94 2.16 -5.55 -7.41
CA ASN A 94 0.79 -5.40 -7.87
C ASN A 94 0.27 -3.96 -7.72
N LEU A 95 -1.03 -3.73 -7.98
CA LEU A 95 -1.60 -2.39 -7.86
C LEU A 95 -1.64 -1.87 -6.42
N ALA A 96 -1.85 -2.75 -5.44
CA ALA A 96 -1.81 -2.36 -4.04
C ALA A 96 -0.45 -1.77 -3.64
N ASP A 97 0.66 -2.30 -4.16
CA ASP A 97 2.00 -1.73 -3.92
C ASP A 97 2.18 -0.37 -4.61
N LEU A 98 1.60 -0.20 -5.79
CA LEU A 98 1.54 1.11 -6.46
C LEU A 98 0.70 2.11 -5.66
N TYR A 99 -0.41 1.69 -5.05
CA TYR A 99 -1.21 2.56 -4.19
C TYR A 99 -0.42 3.00 -2.97
N ILE A 100 0.27 2.07 -2.30
CA ILE A 100 1.13 2.39 -1.15
C ILE A 100 2.21 3.40 -1.57
N SER A 101 2.88 3.16 -2.70
CA SER A 101 3.94 4.04 -3.21
C SER A 101 3.42 5.43 -3.59
N ALA A 102 2.27 5.50 -4.26
CA ALA A 102 1.65 6.77 -4.65
C ALA A 102 1.13 7.55 -3.43
N GLY A 103 0.51 6.87 -2.47
CA GLY A 103 0.03 7.48 -1.23
C GLY A 103 1.17 8.03 -0.38
N LEU A 104 2.32 7.35 -0.35
CA LEU A 104 3.54 7.87 0.27
C LEU A 104 4.04 9.15 -0.44
N GLY A 105 4.02 9.16 -1.77
CA GLY A 105 4.36 10.35 -2.56
C GLY A 105 3.47 11.55 -2.23
N ILE A 106 2.15 11.34 -2.14
CA ILE A 106 1.18 12.39 -1.77
C ILE A 106 1.47 12.90 -0.35
N MET A 107 1.65 12.00 0.61
CA MET A 107 1.95 12.37 2.00
C MET A 107 3.23 13.21 2.11
N LEU A 108 4.28 12.88 1.35
CA LEU A 108 5.52 13.65 1.30
C LEU A 108 5.33 15.03 0.68
N MET A 109 4.54 15.12 -0.39
CA MET A 109 4.21 16.40 -1.03
C MET A 109 3.44 17.33 -0.08
N ASP A 110 2.45 16.80 0.65
CA ASP A 110 1.67 17.57 1.61
C ASP A 110 2.54 18.07 2.77
N TYR A 111 3.44 17.21 3.27
CA TYR A 111 4.43 17.60 4.28
C TYR A 111 5.34 18.74 3.80
N TRP A 112 5.88 18.66 2.58
CA TRP A 112 6.72 19.72 2.01
C TRP A 112 5.97 21.03 1.81
N ARG A 113 4.71 20.98 1.34
CA ARG A 113 3.87 22.17 1.20
C ARG A 113 3.60 22.85 2.55
N PHE A 114 3.24 22.07 3.57
CA PHE A 114 3.02 22.57 4.92
C PHE A 114 4.28 23.23 5.48
N ARG A 115 5.43 22.57 5.36
CA ARG A 115 6.72 23.10 5.82
C ARG A 115 7.09 24.41 5.12
N ASN A 116 6.93 24.50 3.80
CA ASN A 116 7.27 25.71 3.05
C ASN A 116 6.38 26.90 3.43
N LYS A 117 5.09 26.65 3.69
CA LYS A 117 4.18 27.69 4.18
C LYS A 117 4.64 28.27 5.52
N GLN A 118 4.99 27.41 6.48
CA GLN A 118 5.51 27.82 7.79
C GLN A 118 6.83 28.61 7.69
N VAL A 119 7.74 28.21 6.79
CA VAL A 119 9.01 28.91 6.58
C VAL A 119 8.79 30.31 6.00
N ASN A 120 7.80 30.48 5.12
CA ASN A 120 7.50 31.79 4.53
C ASN A 120 6.81 32.72 5.53
N GLU A 121 5.85 32.22 6.31
CA GLU A 121 5.19 32.99 7.38
C GLU A 121 6.20 33.51 8.42
N ASN A 122 7.20 32.71 8.80
CA ASN A 122 8.27 33.13 9.72
C ASN A 122 9.27 34.14 9.13
N LYS A 123 9.33 34.30 7.80
CA LYS A 123 10.18 35.32 7.16
C LYS A 123 9.48 36.67 7.02
N GLU A 124 8.16 36.69 7.04
CA GLU A 124 7.33 37.88 6.91
C GLU A 124 6.97 38.51 8.27
N ALA A 125 7.20 37.79 9.37
CA ALA A 125 7.03 38.25 10.76
C ALA A 125 8.32 38.89 11.32
#